data_AF-A0A2T7U532-F1
#
_entry.id   AF-A0A2T7U532-F1
#
_cell.length_a   1.000
_cell.length_b   1.000
_cell.length_c   1.000
_cell.angle_alpha   90.00
_cell.angle_beta   90.00
_cell.angle_gamma   90.00
#
_symmetry.space_group_name_H-M   'P 1'
#
loop_
_entity.id
_entity.type
_entity.pdbx_description
1 polymer ?
#
loop_
_entity_poly.entity_id
_entity_poly.type
_entity_poly.pdbx_seq_one_letter_code
_entity_poly.pdbx_strand_id
1 'polypeptide(L)'
;MTDDLTRAVGLELLRRGEITMAEAAEMAGVSRQAIYKMCQRAGIDPVKARRALVERRTVQVTRVLAGKPYQAPMSKRQKRAMAGRLTQSKAGAE
;
A
#
# COMPACT_ATOMS: atom_id res chain seq x y z
N MET A 1 29.06 14.36 4.10
CA MET A 1 28.36 13.34 4.91
C MET A 1 26.85 13.24 4.64
N THR A 2 26.26 14.17 3.89
CA THR A 2 24.81 14.24 3.59
C THR A 2 24.33 13.24 2.53
N ASP A 3 25.18 12.87 1.57
CA ASP A 3 24.72 12.18 0.36
C ASP A 3 24.33 10.71 0.58
N ASP A 4 24.99 10.03 1.53
CA ASP A 4 24.69 8.62 1.81
C ASP A 4 23.38 8.44 2.59
N LEU A 5 23.06 9.38 3.49
CA LEU A 5 21.78 9.38 4.19
C LEU A 5 20.63 9.61 3.21
N THR A 6 20.78 10.56 2.28
CA THR A 6 19.75 10.84 1.27
C THR A 6 19.51 9.65 0.34
N ARG A 7 20.57 8.92 -0.04
CA ARG A 7 20.45 7.66 -0.80
C ARG A 7 19.71 6.59 -0.01
N ALA A 8 20.05 6.41 1.27
CA ALA A 8 19.39 5.43 2.13
C ALA A 8 17.89 5.74 2.30
N VAL A 9 17.55 7.01 2.53
CA VAL A 9 16.16 7.48 2.60
C VAL A 9 15.44 7.24 1.28
N GLY A 10 16.05 7.60 0.14
CA GLY A 10 15.47 7.37 -1.18
C GLY A 10 15.16 5.89 -1.45
N LEU A 11 16.06 4.98 -1.08
CA LEU A 11 15.84 3.54 -1.22
C LEU A 11 14.71 3.02 -0.33
N GLU A 12 14.58 3.53 0.89
CA GLU A 12 13.50 3.14 1.79
C GLU A 12 12.13 3.63 1.27
N LEU A 13 12.06 4.86 0.74
CA LEU A 13 10.84 5.38 0.11
C LEU A 13 10.46 4.60 -1.15
N LEU A 14 11.45 4.19 -1.96
CA LEU A 14 11.23 3.30 -3.11
C LEU A 14 10.70 1.93 -2.70
N ARG A 15 11.23 1.34 -1.63
CA ARG A 15 10.76 0.05 -1.08
C ARG A 15 9.29 0.12 -0.66
N ARG A 16 8.86 1.26 -0.13
CA ARG A 16 7.45 1.52 0.24
C ARG A 16 6.57 1.90 -0.94
N GLY A 17 7.16 2.16 -2.11
CA GLY A 17 6.45 2.63 -3.30
C GLY A 17 5.94 4.06 -3.17
N GLU A 18 6.49 4.85 -2.25
CA GLU A 18 6.05 6.22 -1.96
C GLU A 18 6.55 7.22 -3.02
N ILE A 19 7.73 6.96 -3.58
CA ILE A 19 8.34 7.76 -4.65
C ILE A 19 8.71 6.89 -5.85
N THR A 20 9.02 7.54 -6.96
CA THR A 20 9.55 6.97 -8.21
C THR A 20 11.08 7.00 -8.23
N MET A 21 11.69 6.23 -9.14
CA MET A 21 13.16 6.27 -9.29
C MET A 21 13.67 7.62 -9.77
N ALA A 22 12.84 8.40 -10.48
CA ALA A 22 13.21 9.74 -10.93
C ALA A 22 13.30 10.71 -9.74
N GLU A 23 12.29 10.73 -8.89
CA GLU A 23 12.28 11.54 -7.66
C GLU A 23 13.43 11.12 -6.73
N ALA A 24 13.68 9.82 -6.57
CA ALA A 24 14.81 9.34 -5.76
C ALA A 24 16.18 9.79 -6.31
N ALA A 25 16.32 9.83 -7.65
CA ALA A 25 17.54 10.28 -8.32
C ALA A 25 17.77 11.78 -8.11
N GLU A 26 16.72 12.59 -8.23
CA GLU A 26 16.75 14.04 -7.97
C GLU A 26 17.10 14.33 -6.51
N MET A 27 16.44 13.66 -5.56
CA MET A 27 16.72 13.80 -4.13
C MET A 27 18.18 13.47 -3.80
N ALA A 28 18.68 12.36 -4.33
CA ALA A 28 20.02 11.87 -4.01
C ALA A 28 21.14 12.50 -4.87
N GLY A 29 20.82 13.39 -5.82
CA GLY A 29 21.79 14.03 -6.70
C GLY A 29 22.56 13.03 -7.59
N VAL A 30 21.92 11.92 -7.99
CA VAL A 30 22.56 10.86 -8.79
C VAL A 30 21.73 10.53 -10.03
N SER A 31 22.30 9.78 -10.96
CA SER A 31 21.55 9.32 -12.14
C SER A 31 20.50 8.27 -11.79
N ARG A 32 19.43 8.19 -12.58
CA ARG A 32 18.43 7.11 -12.47
C ARG A 32 19.06 5.73 -12.61
N GLN A 33 20.13 5.59 -13.42
CA GLN A 33 20.85 4.34 -13.57
C GLN A 33 21.59 3.92 -12.30
N ALA A 34 22.11 4.87 -11.53
CA ALA A 34 22.70 4.60 -10.22
C ALA A 34 21.63 4.09 -9.24
N ILE A 35 20.46 4.73 -9.20
CA ILE A 35 19.31 4.28 -8.39
C ILE A 35 18.87 2.87 -8.80
N TYR A 36 18.76 2.59 -10.10
CA TYR A 36 18.41 1.27 -10.60
C TYR A 36 19.38 0.18 -10.11
N LYS A 37 20.69 0.42 -10.20
CA LYS A 37 21.71 -0.51 -9.68
C LYS A 37 21.62 -0.68 -8.17
N MET A 38 21.32 0.38 -7.42
CA MET A 38 21.10 0.31 -5.99
C MET A 38 19.86 -0.52 -5.64
N CYS A 39 18.75 -0.34 -6.36
CA CYS A 39 17.55 -1.16 -6.21
C CYS A 39 17.82 -2.63 -6.48
N GLN A 40 18.55 -2.97 -7.56
CA GLN A 40 18.93 -4.35 -7.85
C GLN A 40 19.74 -4.99 -6.72
N ARG A 41 20.76 -4.28 -6.20
CA ARG A 41 21.58 -4.75 -5.08
C ARG A 41 20.77 -4.94 -3.79
N ALA A 42 19.76 -4.10 -3.58
CA ALA A 42 18.89 -4.16 -2.42
C ALA A 42 17.67 -5.09 -2.57
N GLY A 43 17.50 -5.75 -3.73
CA GLY A 43 16.34 -6.59 -4.02
C GLY A 43 15.01 -5.82 -4.08
N ILE A 44 15.06 -4.52 -4.43
CA ILE A 44 13.88 -3.65 -4.48
C ILE A 44 13.33 -3.63 -5.90
N ASP A 45 12.06 -3.99 -6.06
CA ASP A 45 11.28 -3.75 -7.27
C ASP A 45 10.37 -2.52 -7.05
N PRO A 46 10.79 -1.32 -7.49
CA PRO A 46 10.05 -0.09 -7.24
C PRO A 46 8.71 -0.04 -7.99
N VAL A 47 8.58 -0.71 -9.12
CA VAL A 47 7.32 -0.76 -9.89
C VAL A 47 6.30 -1.60 -9.15
N LYS A 48 6.70 -2.77 -8.66
CA LYS A 48 5.85 -3.63 -7.84
C LYS A 48 5.44 -2.94 -6.53
N ALA A 49 6.38 -2.29 -5.84
CA ALA A 49 6.09 -1.56 -4.62
C ALA A 49 5.08 -0.43 -4.86
N ARG A 50 5.28 0.39 -5.90
CA ARG A 50 4.36 1.47 -6.28
C ARG A 50 2.98 0.94 -6.61
N ARG A 51 2.89 -0.14 -7.41
CA ARG A 51 1.61 -0.76 -7.79
C ARG A 51 0.83 -1.24 -6.57
N ALA A 52 1.51 -1.90 -5.63
CA ALA A 52 0.90 -2.37 -4.40
C ALA A 52 0.36 -1.21 -3.53
N LEU A 53 1.08 -0.08 -3.46
CA LEU A 53 0.61 1.10 -2.75
C LEU A 53 -0.63 1.71 -3.43
N VAL A 54 -0.58 1.87 -4.75
CA VAL A 54 -1.70 2.41 -5.54
C VAL A 54 -2.93 1.53 -5.39
N GLU A 55 -2.80 0.21 -5.50
CA GLU A 55 -3.93 -0.72 -5.35
C GLU A 55 -4.61 -0.59 -3.98
N ARG A 56 -3.83 -0.54 -2.89
CA ARG A 56 -4.35 -0.30 -1.53
C ARG A 56 -5.11 1.03 -1.45
N ARG A 57 -4.57 2.08 -2.04
CA ARG A 57 -5.16 3.42 -2.02
C ARG A 57 -6.43 3.49 -2.88
N THR A 58 -6.46 2.84 -4.05
CA THR A 58 -7.64 2.78 -4.91
C THR A 58 -8.82 2.13 -4.20
N VAL A 59 -8.60 1.05 -3.44
CA VAL A 59 -9.66 0.42 -2.62
C VAL A 59 -10.22 1.38 -1.57
N GLN A 60 -9.36 2.19 -0.95
CA GLN A 60 -9.81 3.20 0.01
C GLN A 60 -10.60 4.32 -0.67
N VAL A 61 -10.08 4.87 -1.77
CA VAL A 61 -10.72 5.96 -2.53
C VAL A 61 -12.07 5.53 -3.08
N THR A 62 -12.16 4.35 -3.69
CA THR A 62 -13.43 3.82 -4.23
C THR A 62 -14.49 3.64 -3.15
N ARG A 63 -14.13 3.22 -1.93
CA ARG A 63 -15.06 3.16 -0.79
C ARG A 63 -15.56 4.54 -0.37
N VAL A 64 -14.64 5.51 -0.25
CA VAL A 64 -14.98 6.91 0.08
C VAL A 64 -15.92 7.50 -0.97
N LEU A 65 -15.59 7.33 -2.26
CA LEU A 65 -16.43 7.80 -3.37
C LEU A 65 -17.80 7.10 -3.42
N ALA A 66 -17.89 5.84 -3.00
CA ALA A 66 -19.15 5.11 -2.88
C ALA A 66 -19.98 5.51 -1.63
N GLY A 67 -19.54 6.50 -0.85
CA GLY A 67 -20.22 6.93 0.38
C GLY A 67 -20.21 5.87 1.49
N LYS A 68 -19.40 4.82 1.37
CA LYS A 68 -19.34 3.72 2.34
C LYS A 68 -18.30 4.06 3.41
N PRO A 69 -18.67 4.19 4.69
CA PRO A 69 -17.69 4.44 5.74
C PRO A 69 -16.69 3.27 5.81
N TYR A 70 -15.46 3.57 6.21
CA TYR A 70 -14.45 2.55 6.47
C TYR A 70 -14.98 1.58 7.53
N GLN A 71 -15.35 0.37 7.11
CA GLN A 71 -15.58 -0.74 8.03
C GLN A 71 -14.26 -1.47 8.23
N ALA A 72 -13.76 -1.43 9.47
CA ALA A 72 -12.65 -2.28 9.88
C ALA A 72 -12.98 -3.75 9.54
N PRO A 73 -12.01 -4.56 9.10
CA PRO A 73 -12.25 -5.95 8.79
C PRO A 73 -12.83 -6.65 10.04
N MET A 74 -14.06 -7.15 9.93
CA MET A 74 -14.70 -7.87 11.03
C MET A 74 -13.84 -9.06 11.46
N SER A 75 -13.69 -9.24 12.77
CA SER A 75 -13.08 -10.44 13.33
C SER A 75 -13.88 -11.69 12.92
N LYS A 76 -13.23 -12.86 12.90
CA LYS A 76 -13.91 -14.15 12.63
C LYS A 76 -15.15 -14.35 13.51
N ARG A 77 -15.08 -13.93 14.78
CA ARG A 77 -16.18 -14.00 15.74
C ARG A 77 -17.35 -13.10 15.35
N GLN A 78 -17.08 -11.85 14.95
CA GLN A 78 -18.11 -10.91 14.48
C GLN A 78 -18.79 -11.40 13.19
N LYS A 79 -18.02 -11.95 12.24
CA LYS A 79 -18.57 -12.54 11.01
C LYS A 79 -19.54 -13.69 11.31
N ARG A 80 -19.17 -14.60 12.22
CA ARG A 80 -20.04 -15.72 12.66
C ARG A 80 -21.30 -15.23 13.35
N ALA A 81 -21.18 -14.26 14.25
CA ALA A 81 -22.34 -13.68 14.94
C ALA A 81 -23.33 -13.00 13.97
N MET A 82 -22.82 -12.28 12.97
CA MET A 82 -23.67 -11.65 11.95
C MET A 82 -24.37 -12.69 11.06
N ALA A 83 -23.66 -13.74 10.65
CA ALA A 83 -24.26 -14.86 9.89
C ALA A 83 -25.35 -15.59 10.69
N GLY A 84 -25.16 -15.76 12.00
CA GLY A 84 -26.18 -16.30 12.89
C GLY A 84 -27.44 -15.43 12.98
N ARG A 85 -27.29 -14.10 13.04
CA ARG A 85 -28.45 -13.18 13.02
C ARG A 85 -29.22 -13.21 11.70
N LEU A 86 -28.51 -13.26 10.57
CA LEU A 86 -29.11 -13.29 9.23
C LEU A 86 -29.91 -14.57 8.96
N THR A 87 -29.50 -15.70 9.56
CA THR A 87 -30.20 -16.97 9.45
C THR A 87 -31.43 -17.01 10.35
N GLN A 88 -31.34 -16.48 11.57
CA GLN A 88 -32.48 -16.36 12.48
C GLN A 88 -33.57 -15.40 11.98
N SER A 89 -33.21 -14.30 11.32
CA SER A 89 -34.21 -13.36 10.77
C SER A 89 -34.97 -13.92 9.57
N LYS A 90 -34.40 -14.88 8.83
CA LYS A 90 -35.10 -15.57 7.74
C LYS A 90 -36.02 -16.68 8.22
N ALA A 91 -35.70 -17.32 9.35
CA ALA A 91 -36.49 -18.42 9.90
C ALA A 91 -37.73 -17.98 10.71
N GLY A 92 -37.85 -16.68 11.04
CA GLY A 92 -39.00 -16.13 11.78
C GLY A 92 -39.90 -15.20 10.94
N ALA A 93 -39.77 -15.23 9.62
CA ALA A 93 -40.54 -14.40 8.69
C ALA A 93 -41.55 -15.22 7.84
N GLU A 94 -41.85 -16.45 8.27
CA GLU A 94 -42.90 -17.33 7.71
C GLU A 94 -44.04 -17.51 8.71
#